data_AF-A0A520ZXU0-F1
#
_entry.id   AF-A0A520ZXU0-F1
#
_cell.length_a   1.000
_cell.length_b   1.000
_cell.length_c   1.000
_cell.angle_alpha   90.00
_cell.angle_beta   90.00
_cell.angle_gamma   90.00
#
_symmetry.space_group_name_H-M   'P 1'
#
loop_
_entity.id
_entity.type
_entity.pdbx_description
1 polymer ?
#
loop_
_entity_poly.entity_id
_entity_poly.type
_entity_poly.pdbx_seq_one_letter_code
_entity_poly.pdbx_strand_id
1 'polypeptide(L)'
;MPYLLLVLTTLFWSGNFVLSRGMHADIPPLALSFWRWALALAIMLAFSSRTFVDQRAIVYRERGFIILQGLLGVTGFNSLIYLAVQTTTAVNAVLINSCVPILIALCSLVLFREPLSLRQWTGILVSLSGVALIIVGGNLSSLVELEFNRGDLLV
;
A
#
# COMPACT_ATOMS: atom_id res chain seq x y z
N MET A 1 -3.55 17.63 17.75
CA MET A 1 -3.47 16.16 17.93
C MET A 1 -3.35 15.37 16.62
N PRO A 2 -4.09 15.66 15.53
CA PRO A 2 -3.97 14.88 14.27
C PRO A 2 -2.58 14.93 13.63
N TYR A 3 -1.94 16.11 13.63
CA TYR A 3 -0.62 16.31 13.02
C TYR A 3 0.49 15.50 13.69
N LEU A 4 0.42 15.26 15.01
CA LEU A 4 1.42 14.47 15.72
C LEU A 4 1.35 12.99 15.33
N LEU A 5 0.12 12.46 15.15
CA LEU A 5 -0.09 11.10 14.65
C LEU A 5 0.39 10.95 13.21
N LEU A 6 0.20 11.98 12.37
CA LEU A 6 0.72 11.98 11.00
C LEU A 6 2.25 11.98 10.97
N VAL A 7 2.91 12.77 11.81
CA VAL A 7 4.38 12.79 11.94
C VAL A 7 4.91 11.44 12.44
N LEU A 8 4.26 10.83 13.43
CA LEU A 8 4.63 9.48 13.88
C LEU A 8 4.42 8.45 12.77
N THR A 9 3.35 8.56 11.99
CA THR A 9 3.08 7.66 10.86
C THR A 9 4.16 7.77 9.80
N THR A 10 4.55 8.99 9.40
CA THR A 10 5.60 9.20 8.40
C THR A 10 6.96 8.75 8.91
N LEU A 11 7.24 8.92 10.22
CA LEU A 11 8.48 8.47 10.85
C LEU A 11 8.55 6.95 10.92
N PHE A 12 7.45 6.27 11.27
CA PHE A 12 7.38 4.81 11.26
C PHE A 12 7.46 4.23 9.85
N TRP A 13 6.81 4.85 8.85
CA TRP A 13 6.94 4.45 7.45
C TRP A 13 8.36 4.63 6.93
N SER A 14 8.97 5.79 7.16
CA SER A 14 10.35 6.07 6.71
C SER A 14 11.37 5.17 7.41
N GLY A 15 11.20 4.97 8.72
CA GLY A 15 12.03 4.05 9.50
C GLY A 15 11.90 2.60 9.04
N ASN A 16 10.71 2.18 8.61
CA ASN A 16 10.48 0.85 8.05
C ASN A 16 11.32 0.63 6.79
N PHE A 17 11.38 1.60 5.87
CA PHE A 17 12.21 1.50 4.66
C PHE A 17 13.71 1.42 4.97
N VAL A 18 14.20 2.22 5.93
CA VAL A 18 15.61 2.22 6.34
C VAL A 18 16.01 0.88 6.96
N LEU A 19 15.19 0.36 7.89
CA LEU A 19 15.41 -0.95 8.51
C LEU A 19 15.30 -2.09 7.49
N SER A 20 14.33 -2.03 6.58
CA SER A 20 14.14 -3.05 5.55
C SER A 20 15.32 -3.12 4.59
N ARG A 21 15.91 -1.97 4.22
CA ARG A 21 17.14 -1.91 3.41
C ARG A 21 18.36 -2.41 4.18
N GLY A 22 18.50 -2.06 5.46
CA GLY A 22 19.62 -2.48 6.30
C GLY A 22 19.62 -3.98 6.64
N MET A 23 18.44 -4.61 6.69
CA MET A 23 18.28 -6.02 7.05
C MET A 23 18.06 -6.95 5.84
N HIS A 24 18.02 -6.42 4.61
CA HIS A 24 17.79 -7.20 3.40
C HIS A 24 18.86 -8.28 3.16
N ALA A 25 20.07 -8.10 3.69
CA ALA A 25 21.15 -9.08 3.56
C ALA A 25 20.99 -10.30 4.48
N ASP A 26 20.36 -10.12 5.66
CA ASP A 26 20.34 -11.13 6.73
C ASP A 26 18.98 -11.81 6.91
N ILE A 27 17.89 -11.14 6.53
CA ILE A 27 16.53 -11.66 6.72
C ILE A 27 15.78 -11.68 5.38
N PRO A 28 15.29 -12.86 4.94
CA PRO A 28 14.39 -12.95 3.80
C PRO A 28 13.19 -12.01 4.00
N PRO A 29 12.85 -11.14 3.03
CA PRO A 29 11.86 -10.10 3.27
C PRO A 29 10.43 -10.61 3.55
N LEU A 30 10.14 -11.86 3.17
CA LEU A 30 8.92 -12.56 3.57
C LEU A 30 8.87 -12.80 5.09
N ALA A 31 10.00 -13.16 5.71
CA ALA A 31 10.12 -13.34 7.15
C ALA A 31 10.04 -11.99 7.89
N LEU A 32 10.63 -10.93 7.34
CA LEU A 32 10.46 -9.55 7.84
C LEU A 32 8.98 -9.13 7.82
N SER A 33 8.27 -9.39 6.73
CA SER A 33 6.85 -9.07 6.60
C SER A 33 5.99 -9.88 7.57
N PHE A 34 6.29 -11.17 7.74
CA PHE A 34 5.63 -12.04 8.71
C PHE A 34 5.78 -11.52 10.14
N TRP A 35 7.02 -11.27 10.58
CA TRP A 35 7.28 -10.78 11.93
C TRP A 35 6.69 -9.40 12.18
N ARG A 36 6.69 -8.52 11.17
CA ARG A 36 6.05 -7.20 11.24
C ARG A 36 4.55 -7.31 11.52
N TRP A 37 3.84 -8.13 10.76
CA TRP A 37 2.40 -8.32 10.93
C TRP A 37 2.05 -9.13 12.19
N ALA A 38 2.90 -10.09 12.58
CA ALA A 38 2.73 -10.82 13.83
C ALA A 38 2.85 -9.90 15.06
N LEU A 39 3.85 -9.01 15.09
CA LEU A 39 4.00 -8.03 16.16
C LEU A 39 2.86 -7.02 16.16
N ALA A 40 2.45 -6.54 14.98
CA ALA A 40 1.29 -5.65 14.87
C ALA A 40 0.01 -6.30 15.42
N LEU A 41 -0.22 -7.59 15.12
CA LEU A 41 -1.33 -8.37 15.65
C LEU A 41 -1.23 -8.52 17.18
N ALA A 42 -0.04 -8.83 17.70
CA ALA A 42 0.18 -8.98 19.14
C ALA A 42 -0.09 -7.67 19.90
N ILE A 43 0.39 -6.54 19.37
CA ILE A 43 0.13 -5.21 19.93
C ILE A 43 -1.37 -4.90 19.85
N MET A 44 -2.00 -5.09 18.68
CA MET A 44 -3.44 -4.87 18.53
C MET A 44 -4.21 -5.70 19.55
N LEU A 45 -3.94 -7.00 19.68
CA LEU A 45 -4.62 -7.86 20.65
C LEU A 45 -4.40 -7.40 22.09
N ALA A 46 -3.18 -6.97 22.45
CA ALA A 46 -2.90 -6.46 23.79
C ALA A 46 -3.75 -5.22 24.11
N PHE A 47 -3.80 -4.24 23.20
CA PHE A 47 -4.50 -2.98 23.40
C PHE A 47 -6.01 -3.06 23.16
N SER A 48 -6.48 -3.90 22.24
CA SER A 48 -7.89 -4.04 21.86
C SER A 48 -8.58 -5.24 22.51
N SER A 49 -7.90 -5.98 23.40
CA SER A 49 -8.44 -7.18 24.07
C SER A 49 -9.80 -6.93 24.72
N ARG A 50 -9.95 -5.82 25.45
CA ARG A 50 -11.22 -5.43 26.10
C ARG A 50 -12.31 -5.10 25.07
N THR A 51 -12.00 -4.25 24.10
CA THR A 51 -12.92 -3.88 23.01
C THR A 51 -13.36 -5.08 22.20
N PHE A 52 -12.48 -6.05 21.99
CA PHE A 52 -12.79 -7.29 21.28
C PHE A 52 -13.77 -8.17 22.05
N VAL A 53 -13.64 -8.25 23.38
CA VAL A 53 -14.58 -8.99 24.23
C VAL A 53 -15.97 -8.34 24.24
N ASP A 54 -16.01 -7.00 24.28
CA ASP A 54 -17.25 -6.21 24.28
C ASP A 54 -17.96 -6.25 22.92
N GLN A 55 -17.20 -6.24 21.82
CA GLN A 55 -17.75 -6.23 20.45
C GLN A 55 -17.70 -7.60 19.75
N ARG A 56 -17.44 -8.69 20.49
CA ARG A 56 -17.26 -10.03 19.92
C ARG A 56 -18.38 -10.45 18.98
N ALA A 57 -19.63 -10.09 19.30
CA ALA A 57 -20.80 -10.44 18.47
C ALA A 57 -20.73 -9.82 17.07
N ILE A 58 -20.23 -8.59 16.95
CA ILE A 58 -20.04 -7.89 15.68
C ILE A 58 -18.89 -8.53 14.90
N VAL A 59 -17.76 -8.81 15.57
CA VAL A 59 -16.60 -9.47 14.95
C VAL A 59 -16.97 -10.83 14.38
N TYR A 60 -17.72 -11.65 15.13
CA TYR A 60 -18.14 -12.98 14.67
C TYR A 60 -19.16 -12.90 13.52
N ARG A 61 -20.02 -11.87 13.50
CA ARG A 61 -20.98 -11.65 12.41
C ARG A 61 -20.26 -11.23 11.12
N GLU A 62 -19.30 -10.32 11.21
CA GLU A 62 -18.57 -9.76 10.07
C GLU A 62 -17.24 -10.49 9.76
N ARG A 63 -17.00 -11.66 10.39
CA ARG A 63 -15.74 -12.41 10.28
C ARG A 63 -15.33 -12.69 8.83
N GLY A 64 -16.30 -12.94 7.96
CA GLY A 64 -16.06 -13.18 6.53
C GLY A 64 -15.49 -11.94 5.84
N PHE A 65 -16.04 -10.77 6.13
CA PHE A 65 -15.55 -9.50 5.60
C PHE A 65 -14.17 -9.14 6.16
N ILE A 66 -13.94 -9.37 7.46
CA ILE A 66 -12.64 -9.13 8.11
C ILE A 66 -11.55 -10.04 7.51
N ILE A 67 -11.84 -11.33 7.35
CA ILE A 67 -10.91 -12.29 6.74
C ILE A 67 -10.65 -11.91 5.29
N LEU A 68 -11.69 -11.55 4.53
CA LEU A 68 -11.55 -11.15 3.13
C LEU A 68 -10.70 -9.87 2.99
N GLN A 69 -10.91 -8.87 3.85
CA GLN A 69 -10.11 -7.65 3.88
C GLN A 69 -8.64 -7.92 4.27
N GLY A 70 -8.41 -8.81 5.25
CA GLY A 70 -7.05 -9.22 5.61
C GLY A 70 -6.34 -9.97 4.47
N LEU A 71 -7.04 -10.89 3.82
CA LEU A 71 -6.52 -11.69 2.71
C LEU A 71 -6.26 -10.85 1.46
N LEU A 72 -7.19 -9.98 1.07
CA LEU A 72 -7.03 -9.14 -0.13
C LEU A 72 -6.08 -7.97 0.13
N GLY A 73 -6.29 -7.25 1.24
CA GLY A 73 -5.60 -5.99 1.54
C GLY A 73 -4.21 -6.18 2.10
N VAL A 74 -4.01 -7.07 3.08
CA VAL A 74 -2.70 -7.23 3.72
C VAL A 74 -1.90 -8.31 3.01
N THR A 75 -2.41 -9.54 2.99
CA THR A 75 -1.66 -10.70 2.46
C THR A 75 -1.54 -10.60 0.95
N GLY A 76 -2.65 -10.39 0.25
CA GLY A 76 -2.71 -10.31 -1.22
C GLY A 76 -1.82 -9.19 -1.74
N PHE A 77 -2.04 -7.96 -1.30
CA PHE A 77 -1.20 -6.82 -1.70
C PHE A 77 0.28 -7.02 -1.38
N ASN A 78 0.65 -7.43 -0.15
CA ASN A 78 2.07 -7.61 0.18
C ASN A 78 2.70 -8.73 -0.63
N SER A 79 2.01 -9.87 -0.81
CA SER A 79 2.52 -11.00 -1.60
C SER A 79 2.64 -10.64 -3.08
N LEU A 80 1.64 -9.96 -3.65
CA LEU A 80 1.63 -9.54 -5.06
C LEU A 80 2.69 -8.49 -5.34
N ILE A 81 2.85 -7.47 -4.50
CA ILE A 81 3.95 -6.49 -4.63
C ILE A 81 5.30 -7.19 -4.53
N TYR A 82 5.44 -8.13 -3.59
CA TYR A 82 6.71 -8.83 -3.41
C TYR A 82 7.07 -9.71 -4.61
N LEU A 83 6.07 -10.29 -5.28
CA LEU A 83 6.22 -11.03 -6.54
C LEU A 83 6.44 -10.10 -7.73
N ALA A 84 5.77 -8.94 -7.75
CA ALA A 84 5.92 -7.93 -8.78
C ALA A 84 7.35 -7.37 -8.80
N VAL A 85 7.90 -7.01 -7.65
CA VAL A 85 9.28 -6.47 -7.55
C VAL A 85 10.35 -7.50 -7.93
N GLN A 86 10.05 -8.81 -7.88
CA GLN A 86 10.94 -9.84 -8.41
C GLN A 86 10.89 -9.97 -9.94
N THR A 87 9.84 -9.43 -10.57
CA THR A 87 9.55 -9.59 -12.01
C THR A 87 9.44 -8.26 -12.76
N THR A 88 9.55 -7.13 -12.07
CA THR A 88 9.54 -5.77 -12.62
C THR A 88 10.58 -4.90 -11.92
N THR A 89 10.94 -3.76 -12.53
CA THR A 89 11.89 -2.82 -11.93
C THR A 89 11.22 -2.01 -10.81
N ALA A 90 12.01 -1.55 -9.83
CA ALA A 90 11.50 -0.67 -8.77
C ALA A 90 10.85 0.61 -9.32
N VAL A 91 11.33 1.09 -10.48
CA VAL A 91 10.77 2.25 -11.19
C VAL A 91 9.35 1.95 -11.68
N ASN A 92 9.15 0.83 -12.40
CA ASN A 92 7.83 0.44 -12.90
C ASN A 92 6.84 0.20 -11.75
N ALA A 93 7.28 -0.50 -10.69
CA ALA A 93 6.43 -0.76 -9.53
C ALA A 93 5.96 0.54 -8.85
N VAL A 94 6.83 1.53 -8.67
CA VAL A 94 6.46 2.84 -8.09
C VAL A 94 5.51 3.60 -9.01
N LEU A 95 5.74 3.54 -10.33
CA LEU A 95 4.89 4.20 -11.32
C LEU A 95 3.47 3.60 -11.35
N ILE A 96 3.33 2.29 -11.29
CA ILE A 96 2.02 1.62 -11.21
C ILE A 96 1.35 1.90 -9.85
N ASN A 97 2.10 1.86 -8.75
CA ASN A 97 1.55 2.17 -7.43
C ASN A 97 1.02 3.61 -7.37
N SER A 98 1.59 4.52 -8.16
CA SER A 98 1.13 5.89 -8.24
C SER A 98 -0.17 6.06 -9.05
N CYS A 99 -0.60 5.04 -9.78
CA CYS A 99 -1.92 4.95 -10.38
C CYS A 99 -3.00 4.48 -9.38
N VAL A 100 -2.61 3.92 -8.23
CA VAL A 100 -3.54 3.43 -7.20
C VAL A 100 -4.54 4.49 -6.74
N PRO A 101 -4.17 5.76 -6.46
CA PRO A 101 -5.14 6.80 -6.09
C PRO A 101 -6.21 7.03 -7.15
N ILE A 102 -5.85 6.89 -8.43
CA ILE A 102 -6.77 7.04 -9.57
C ILE A 102 -7.73 5.85 -9.62
N LEU A 103 -7.19 4.64 -9.48
CA LEU A 103 -7.98 3.41 -9.45
C LEU A 103 -8.94 3.42 -8.25
N ILE A 104 -8.50 3.87 -7.08
CA ILE A 104 -9.35 4.05 -5.90
C ILE A 104 -10.44 5.07 -6.17
N ALA A 105 -10.12 6.22 -6.78
CA ALA A 105 -11.11 7.25 -7.11
C ALA A 105 -12.16 6.75 -8.12
N LEU A 106 -11.71 6.02 -9.16
CA LEU A 106 -12.60 5.38 -10.14
C LEU A 106 -13.46 4.30 -9.51
N CYS A 107 -12.87 3.42 -8.71
CA CYS A 107 -13.61 2.40 -7.95
C CYS A 107 -14.60 3.06 -6.99
N SER A 108 -14.26 4.15 -6.31
CA SER A 108 -15.20 4.89 -5.45
C SER A 108 -16.38 5.41 -6.25
N LEU A 109 -16.13 6.01 -7.41
CA LEU A 109 -17.17 6.53 -8.29
C LEU A 109 -18.06 5.40 -8.86
N VAL A 110 -17.50 4.23 -9.19
CA VAL A 110 -18.25 3.10 -9.77
C VAL A 110 -18.99 2.28 -8.71
N LEU A 111 -18.34 1.89 -7.62
CA LEU A 111 -18.89 1.03 -6.57
C LEU A 111 -19.76 1.81 -5.57
N PHE A 112 -19.30 2.98 -5.14
CA PHE A 112 -19.97 3.78 -4.11
C PHE A 112 -20.78 4.95 -4.67
N ARG A 113 -20.67 5.23 -5.98
CA ARG A 113 -21.37 6.32 -6.67
C ARG A 113 -21.15 7.70 -6.04
N GLU A 114 -20.00 7.87 -5.37
CA GLU A 114 -19.62 9.14 -4.77
C GLU A 114 -19.06 10.07 -5.86
N PRO A 115 -19.67 11.24 -6.09
CA PRO A 115 -19.17 12.18 -7.10
C PRO A 115 -17.84 12.79 -6.63
N LEU A 116 -16.83 12.71 -7.50
CA LEU A 116 -15.52 13.31 -7.23
C LEU A 116 -15.60 14.84 -7.33
N SER A 117 -15.15 15.52 -6.29
CA SER A 117 -15.03 16.98 -6.25
C SER A 117 -13.92 17.47 -7.19
N LEU A 118 -14.03 18.73 -7.67
CA LEU A 118 -12.97 19.37 -8.47
C LEU A 118 -11.59 19.32 -7.80
N ARG A 119 -11.52 19.39 -6.46
CA ARG A 119 -10.27 19.31 -5.70
C ARG A 119 -9.61 17.93 -5.79
N GLN A 120 -10.41 16.86 -5.83
CA GLN A 120 -9.89 15.50 -6.01
C GLN A 120 -9.35 15.30 -7.42
N TRP A 121 -10.03 15.84 -8.43
CA TRP A 121 -9.54 15.83 -9.81
C TRP A 121 -8.21 16.57 -9.98
N THR A 122 -8.08 17.76 -9.38
CA THR A 122 -6.79 18.47 -9.42
C THR A 122 -5.69 17.72 -8.67
N GLY A 123 -6.01 17.07 -7.55
CA GLY A 123 -5.06 16.23 -6.82
C GLY A 123 -4.57 15.04 -7.64
N ILE A 124 -5.48 14.38 -8.37
CA ILE A 124 -5.16 13.28 -9.30
C ILE A 124 -4.22 13.77 -10.41
N LEU A 125 -4.53 14.90 -11.05
CA LEU A 125 -3.70 15.47 -12.12
C LEU A 125 -2.30 15.86 -11.62
N VAL A 126 -2.22 16.47 -10.43
CA VAL A 126 -0.93 16.82 -9.81
C VAL A 126 -0.12 15.55 -9.48
N SER A 127 -0.78 14.51 -8.96
CA SER A 127 -0.13 13.22 -8.67
C SER A 127 0.42 12.57 -9.95
N LEU A 128 -0.39 12.46 -11.01
CA LEU A 128 0.03 11.97 -12.32
C LEU A 128 1.22 12.74 -12.87
N SER A 129 1.18 14.07 -12.77
CA SER A 129 2.25 14.94 -13.26
C SER A 129 3.55 14.73 -12.49
N GLY A 130 3.49 14.62 -11.16
CA GLY A 130 4.66 14.35 -10.33
C GLY A 130 5.29 12.99 -10.64
N VAL A 131 4.47 11.98 -10.90
CA VAL A 131 4.92 10.63 -11.27
C VAL A 131 5.58 10.62 -12.63
N ALA A 132 4.97 11.26 -13.63
CA ALA A 132 5.58 11.45 -14.94
C ALA A 132 6.96 12.14 -14.84
N LEU A 133 7.09 13.13 -13.98
CA LEU A 133 8.35 13.82 -13.68
C LEU A 133 9.41 12.87 -13.09
N ILE A 134 9.02 12.00 -12.15
CA ILE A 134 9.91 11.02 -11.52
C ILE A 134 10.38 9.97 -12.54
N ILE A 135 9.48 9.47 -13.39
CA ILE A 135 9.79 8.45 -14.41
C ILE A 135 10.72 9.02 -15.46
N VAL A 136 10.44 10.23 -15.93
CA VAL A 136 11.28 10.90 -16.91
C VAL A 136 12.66 11.16 -16.33
N GLY A 137 12.79 11.48 -15.04
CA GLY A 137 14.09 11.65 -14.39
C GLY A 137 15.00 12.68 -15.07
N GLY A 138 14.44 13.55 -15.93
CA GLY A 138 15.15 14.48 -16.80
C GLY A 138 15.37 14.03 -18.26
N ASN A 139 15.02 12.80 -18.65
CA ASN A 139 15.17 12.29 -20.02
C ASN A 139 13.88 11.62 -20.55
N LEU A 140 13.27 12.20 -21.59
CA LEU A 140 12.01 11.73 -22.17
C LEU A 140 12.14 10.34 -22.85
N SER A 141 13.34 9.89 -23.20
CA SER A 141 13.54 8.58 -23.82
C SER A 141 13.21 7.41 -22.88
N SER A 142 13.29 7.61 -21.57
CA SER A 142 12.93 6.61 -20.55
C SER A 142 11.45 6.21 -20.60
N LEU A 143 10.57 7.06 -21.14
CA LEU A 143 9.15 6.74 -21.34
C LEU A 143 8.93 5.77 -22.52
N VAL A 144 9.87 5.72 -23.47
CA VAL A 144 9.78 4.89 -24.68
C VAL A 144 10.40 3.51 -24.44
N GLU A 145 11.35 3.39 -23.51
CA GLU A 145 11.98 2.13 -23.09
C GLU A 145 11.18 1.39 -21.99
N LEU A 146 9.98 1.86 -21.64
CA LEU A 146 9.07 1.18 -20.70
C LEU A 146 8.61 -0.15 -21.29
N GLU A 147 9.37 -1.21 -21.03
CA GLU A 147 8.92 -2.58 -21.27
C GLU A 147 7.88 -2.97 -20.21
N PHE A 148 6.66 -3.24 -20.68
CA PHE A 148 5.60 -3.82 -19.87
C PHE A 148 5.99 -5.23 -19.47
N ASN A 149 6.32 -5.40 -18.19
CA ASN A 149 6.69 -6.68 -17.62
C ASN A 149 5.47 -7.38 -17.05
N ARG A 150 5.46 -8.72 -17.04
CA ARG A 150 4.34 -9.50 -16.45
C ARG A 150 4.09 -9.18 -14.98
N GLY A 151 5.12 -8.71 -14.26
CA GLY A 151 5.01 -8.24 -12.88
C GLY A 151 4.18 -6.97 -12.70
N ASP A 152 4.02 -6.18 -13.76
CA ASP A 152 3.27 -4.92 -13.73
C ASP A 152 1.77 -5.14 -13.50
N LEU A 153 1.25 -6.31 -13.89
CA LEU A 153 -0.14 -6.71 -13.63
C LEU A 153 -0.39 -7.11 -12.17
N LEU A 154 0.68 -7.32 -11.39
CA LEU A 154 0.60 -7.75 -9.99
C LEU A 154 0.70 -6.56 -9.02
N VAL A 155 1.06 -5.36 -9.48
CA VAL A 155 1.11 -4.12 -8.68
C VAL A 155 -0.25 -3.43 -8.67
#